data_AF-A0A925NYI0-F1
#
_entry.id   AF-A0A925NYI0-F1
#
_cell.length_a   1.000
_cell.length_b   1.000
_cell.length_c   1.000
_cell.angle_alpha   90.00
_cell.angle_beta   90.00
_cell.angle_gamma   90.00
#
_symmetry.space_group_name_H-M   'P 1'
#
loop_
_entity.id
_entity.type
_entity.pdbx_description
1 polymer ?
#
loop_
_entity_poly.entity_id
_entity_poly.type
_entity_poly.pdbx_seq_one_letter_code
_entity_poly.pdbx_strand_id
1 'polypeptide(L)'
;MKFSARNLLAFTLGLALLPLLSLSCATSGSSLKSDHALTRIGFGSCAKESDPQPIWDSIIALKPELFLLIGDNIYGDTTDMTVLKSKYDQLGAQPGYVRLRETCPILATWDDHDFGKDDAGVEFSAKRESQRAMQNFFGVPTNSPLRQREGVYDARVYGPPGRRVQVILLDTRYFRTVLRKATDRVKNFGPYTATDDPAATVLGDAQWSWLREQLQQHADVRLICSSIQVVPEDHGWEKWMNHPREREKLYRLIRDTRA
;
A
#
# COMPACT_ATOMS: atom_id res chain seq x y z
N MET A 1 27.70 -79.44 35.37
CA MET A 1 27.15 -79.29 34.01
C MET A 1 27.17 -77.81 33.65
N LYS A 2 28.00 -77.44 32.67
CA LYS A 2 27.87 -76.36 31.67
C LYS A 2 27.09 -75.05 31.99
N PHE A 3 27.85 -73.94 31.92
CA PHE A 3 27.54 -72.53 31.53
C PHE A 3 26.54 -71.73 32.38
N SER A 4 26.57 -70.39 32.51
CA SER A 4 27.52 -69.27 32.34
C SER A 4 26.69 -67.99 32.31
N ALA A 5 27.31 -66.86 32.75
CA ALA A 5 27.05 -65.47 32.33
C ALA A 5 25.84 -64.74 32.95
N ARG A 6 25.87 -63.41 33.19
CA ARG A 6 26.91 -62.37 33.33
C ARG A 6 26.16 -61.08 33.75
N ASN A 7 26.91 -60.19 34.38
CA ASN A 7 26.56 -58.84 34.88
C ASN A 7 25.75 -57.95 33.90
N LEU A 8 24.77 -57.22 34.44
CA LEU A 8 24.22 -56.00 33.85
C LEU A 8 25.06 -54.79 34.30
N LEU A 9 25.60 -54.05 33.34
CA LEU A 9 26.14 -52.70 33.53
C LEU A 9 25.19 -51.72 32.83
N ALA A 10 24.64 -50.77 33.59
CA ALA A 10 23.84 -49.67 33.07
C ALA A 10 24.77 -48.56 32.54
N PHE A 11 24.61 -48.19 31.27
CA PHE A 11 25.21 -46.99 30.68
C PHE A 11 24.13 -45.91 30.57
N THR A 12 24.35 -44.79 31.25
CA THR A 12 23.59 -43.54 31.06
C THR A 12 24.17 -42.77 29.88
N LEU A 13 23.40 -42.61 28.81
CA LEU A 13 23.74 -41.71 27.69
C LEU A 13 23.47 -40.25 28.11
N GLY A 14 24.52 -39.43 28.16
CA GLY A 14 24.42 -37.98 28.21
C GLY A 14 24.15 -37.42 26.81
N LEU A 15 22.98 -36.81 26.62
CA LEU A 15 22.61 -36.13 25.38
C LEU A 15 23.20 -34.71 25.40
N ALA A 16 24.24 -34.45 24.60
CA ALA A 16 24.79 -33.11 24.42
C ALA A 16 23.91 -32.33 23.41
N LEU A 17 23.17 -31.32 23.88
CA LEU A 17 22.49 -30.36 23.02
C LEU A 17 23.53 -29.42 22.37
N LEU A 18 23.72 -29.55 21.06
CA LEU A 18 24.39 -28.55 20.24
C LEU A 18 23.40 -27.38 19.98
N PRO A 19 23.80 -26.12 20.19
CA PRO A 19 22.94 -24.99 19.87
C PRO A 19 22.89 -24.82 18.35
N LEU A 20 21.71 -25.03 17.77
CA LEU A 20 21.37 -24.61 16.41
C LEU A 20 21.42 -23.08 16.36
N LEU A 21 22.52 -22.53 15.85
CA LEU A 21 22.62 -21.14 15.42
C LEU A 21 21.71 -20.97 14.21
N SER A 22 20.48 -20.52 14.46
CA SER A 22 19.57 -20.02 13.44
C SER A 22 20.16 -18.71 12.90
N LEU A 23 20.78 -18.76 11.72
CA LEU A 23 21.00 -17.57 10.91
C LEU A 23 19.64 -17.04 10.48
N SER A 24 19.07 -16.16 11.29
CA SER A 24 17.95 -15.33 10.86
C SER A 24 18.51 -14.35 9.84
N CYS A 25 18.20 -14.57 8.57
CA CYS A 25 18.45 -13.60 7.51
C CYS A 25 17.55 -12.39 7.77
N ALA A 26 18.05 -11.45 8.57
CA ALA A 26 17.41 -10.16 8.74
C ALA A 26 17.51 -9.44 7.39
N THR A 27 16.39 -9.41 6.66
CA THR A 27 16.22 -8.50 5.54
C THR A 27 16.25 -7.09 6.10
N SER A 28 17.45 -6.49 6.10
CA SER A 28 17.68 -5.09 6.45
C SER A 28 17.04 -4.21 5.38
N GLY A 29 15.71 -4.10 5.39
CA GLY A 29 15.05 -2.96 4.82
C GLY A 29 15.50 -1.74 5.62
N SER A 30 16.18 -0.80 4.96
CA SER A 30 16.55 0.49 5.53
C SER A 30 15.29 1.18 6.05
N SER A 31 15.02 1.07 7.36
CA SER A 31 13.99 1.88 7.99
C SER A 31 14.56 3.27 8.19
N LEU A 32 14.02 4.27 7.49
CA LEU A 32 14.36 5.67 7.74
C LEU A 32 14.11 5.99 9.22
N LYS A 33 15.08 6.64 9.86
CA LYS A 33 14.84 7.22 11.17
C LYS A 33 13.82 8.34 11.04
N SER A 34 12.91 8.43 12.00
CA SER A 34 11.83 9.42 11.98
C SER A 34 12.34 10.87 12.06
N ASP A 35 13.55 11.11 12.58
CA ASP A 35 14.19 12.42 12.65
C ASP A 35 14.94 12.82 11.36
N HIS A 36 15.02 11.93 10.37
CA HIS A 36 15.65 12.22 9.09
C HIS A 36 14.80 13.21 8.27
N ALA A 37 15.36 14.39 7.99
CA ALA A 37 14.68 15.41 7.21
C ALA A 37 14.73 15.07 5.72
N LEU A 38 13.60 14.62 5.16
CA LEU A 38 13.48 14.30 3.74
C LEU A 38 13.69 15.53 2.86
N THR A 39 14.45 15.34 1.79
CA THR A 39 14.73 16.34 0.74
C THR A 39 14.42 15.83 -0.66
N ARG A 40 14.31 14.51 -0.84
CA ARG A 40 14.02 13.89 -2.13
C ARG A 40 13.08 12.70 -1.98
N ILE A 41 11.87 12.88 -2.49
CA ILE A 41 10.82 11.87 -2.49
C ILE A 41 10.49 11.57 -3.94
N GLY A 42 10.63 10.31 -4.34
CA GLY A 42 10.13 9.82 -5.62
C GLY A 42 8.71 9.30 -5.47
N PHE A 43 7.91 9.34 -6.53
CA PHE A 43 6.61 8.70 -6.56
C PHE A 43 6.27 8.20 -7.96
N GLY A 44 5.41 7.20 -8.04
CA GLY A 44 4.97 6.63 -9.32
C GLY A 44 3.79 5.67 -9.16
N SER A 45 3.17 5.36 -10.28
CA SER A 45 2.03 4.45 -10.42
C SER A 45 2.05 3.81 -11.81
N CYS A 46 1.15 2.85 -12.05
CA CYS A 46 0.88 2.27 -13.37
C CYS A 46 2.08 1.58 -14.02
N ALA A 47 2.98 1.03 -13.21
CA ALA A 47 4.14 0.27 -13.68
C ALA A 47 3.77 -1.21 -13.82
N LYS A 48 3.20 -1.57 -14.97
CA LYS A 48 2.72 -2.93 -15.22
C LYS A 48 3.80 -3.99 -15.07
N GLU A 49 3.59 -4.91 -14.14
CA GLU A 49 4.56 -5.90 -13.65
C GLU A 49 5.03 -6.90 -14.71
N SER A 50 4.25 -7.08 -15.79
CA SER A 50 4.60 -7.96 -16.91
C SER A 50 5.49 -7.30 -17.96
N ASP A 51 5.60 -5.98 -17.95
CA ASP A 51 6.26 -5.22 -19.02
C ASP A 51 7.69 -4.86 -18.59
N PRO A 52 8.60 -4.54 -19.53
CA PRO A 52 9.90 -3.99 -19.18
C PRO A 52 9.77 -2.66 -18.43
N GLN A 53 10.44 -2.52 -17.28
CA GLN A 53 10.39 -1.32 -16.44
C GLN A 53 11.77 -0.62 -16.34
N PRO A 54 12.35 -0.10 -17.43
CA PRO A 54 13.65 0.58 -17.41
C PRO A 54 13.62 1.89 -16.60
N ILE A 55 12.44 2.41 -16.29
CA ILE A 55 12.25 3.64 -15.52
C ILE A 55 12.90 3.57 -14.12
N TRP A 56 13.00 2.37 -13.54
CA TRP A 56 13.64 2.17 -12.23
C TRP A 56 15.09 2.65 -12.21
N ASP A 57 15.85 2.48 -13.30
CA ASP A 57 17.24 2.95 -13.35
C ASP A 57 17.34 4.46 -13.23
N SER A 58 16.42 5.18 -13.89
CA SER A 58 16.33 6.63 -13.79
C SER A 58 15.92 7.07 -12.38
N ILE A 59 14.95 6.38 -11.78
CA ILE A 59 14.49 6.64 -10.41
C ILE A 59 15.64 6.44 -9.41
N ILE A 60 16.35 5.31 -9.49
CA ILE A 60 17.46 5.00 -8.59
C ILE A 60 18.62 5.99 -8.76
N ALA A 61 18.92 6.41 -9.99
CA ALA A 61 19.96 7.41 -10.26
C ALA A 61 19.68 8.77 -9.59
N LEU A 62 18.41 9.11 -9.39
CA LEU A 62 18.01 10.30 -8.63
C LEU A 62 18.23 10.17 -7.12
N LYS A 63 18.48 8.95 -6.60
CA LYS A 63 18.71 8.66 -5.17
C LYS A 63 17.57 9.17 -4.27
N PRO A 64 16.32 8.72 -4.48
CA PRO A 64 15.21 9.07 -3.59
C PRO A 64 15.49 8.55 -2.18
N GLU A 65 15.12 9.35 -1.18
CA GLU A 65 15.20 8.96 0.24
C GLU A 65 13.97 8.17 0.66
N LEU A 66 12.85 8.41 -0.03
CA LEU A 66 11.59 7.70 0.10
C LEU A 66 10.96 7.57 -1.29
N PHE A 67 10.39 6.40 -1.61
CA PHE A 67 9.60 6.20 -2.83
C PHE A 67 8.14 5.88 -2.49
N LEU A 68 7.21 6.55 -3.17
CA LEU A 68 5.78 6.38 -2.99
C LEU A 68 5.19 5.65 -4.19
N LEU A 69 4.69 4.45 -3.95
CA LEU A 69 3.90 3.69 -4.89
C LEU A 69 2.42 4.06 -4.67
N ILE A 70 1.84 4.85 -5.58
CA ILE A 70 0.56 5.52 -5.34
C ILE A 70 -0.64 4.89 -6.06
N GLY A 71 -0.47 3.72 -6.66
CA GLY A 71 -1.54 3.00 -7.36
C GLY A 71 -1.04 2.21 -8.55
N ASP A 72 -1.83 1.24 -9.02
CA ASP A 72 -1.49 0.33 -10.11
C ASP A 72 -0.06 -0.19 -10.03
N ASN A 73 0.31 -0.72 -8.86
CA ASN A 73 1.63 -1.31 -8.68
C ASN A 73 1.73 -2.65 -9.42
N ILE A 74 0.59 -3.31 -9.57
CA ILE A 74 0.37 -4.50 -10.40
C ILE A 74 -0.99 -4.44 -11.11
N TYR A 75 -1.12 -5.18 -12.22
CA TYR A 75 -2.35 -5.39 -12.97
C TYR A 75 -3.00 -6.74 -12.62
N GLY A 76 -3.74 -6.72 -11.52
CA GLY A 76 -4.21 -7.89 -10.78
C GLY A 76 -5.72 -8.15 -10.84
N ASP A 77 -6.42 -7.74 -11.92
CA ASP A 77 -7.89 -7.84 -12.12
C ASP A 77 -8.47 -9.27 -11.97
N THR A 78 -8.54 -9.76 -10.74
CA THR A 78 -8.92 -11.13 -10.40
C THR A 78 -9.47 -11.23 -8.99
N THR A 79 -10.35 -12.22 -8.78
CA THR A 79 -10.77 -12.67 -7.45
C THR A 79 -9.96 -13.88 -6.96
N ASP A 80 -9.05 -14.41 -7.78
CA ASP A 80 -8.16 -15.52 -7.43
C ASP A 80 -6.86 -14.99 -6.81
N MET A 81 -6.69 -15.21 -5.50
CA MET A 81 -5.52 -14.73 -4.76
C MET A 81 -4.21 -15.40 -5.17
N THR A 82 -4.26 -16.55 -5.83
CA THR A 82 -3.07 -17.19 -6.41
C THR A 82 -2.57 -16.35 -7.59
N VAL A 83 -3.49 -15.87 -8.43
CA VAL A 83 -3.17 -14.99 -9.57
C VAL A 83 -2.69 -13.63 -9.06
N LEU A 84 -3.39 -13.03 -8.08
CA LEU A 84 -3.00 -11.74 -7.52
C LEU A 84 -1.61 -11.81 -6.86
N LYS A 85 -1.34 -12.87 -6.08
CA LYS A 85 -0.01 -13.13 -5.52
C LYS A 85 1.04 -13.26 -6.62
N SER A 86 0.75 -14.00 -7.70
CA SER A 86 1.68 -14.16 -8.83
C SER A 86 2.03 -12.82 -9.50
N LYS A 87 1.09 -11.87 -9.59
CA LYS A 87 1.40 -10.53 -10.09
C LYS A 87 2.33 -9.76 -9.16
N TYR A 88 2.08 -9.82 -7.86
CA TYR A 88 3.01 -9.25 -6.87
C TYR A 88 4.39 -9.91 -6.92
N ASP A 89 4.45 -11.24 -7.08
CA ASP A 89 5.72 -11.97 -7.23
C ASP A 89 6.48 -11.49 -8.49
N GLN A 90 5.78 -11.19 -9.60
CA GLN A 90 6.39 -10.61 -10.81
C GLN A 90 6.98 -9.23 -10.56
N LEU A 91 6.24 -8.32 -9.92
CA LEU A 91 6.79 -7.02 -9.50
C LEU A 91 8.01 -7.20 -8.60
N GLY A 92 7.92 -8.11 -7.62
CA GLY A 92 9.01 -8.45 -6.71
C GLY A 92 10.25 -9.02 -7.40
N ALA A 93 10.11 -9.57 -8.61
CA ALA A 93 11.19 -10.10 -9.42
C ALA A 93 11.76 -9.09 -10.44
N GLN A 94 11.11 -7.93 -10.63
CA GLN A 94 11.61 -6.88 -11.52
C GLN A 94 12.98 -6.38 -11.03
N PRO A 95 14.08 -6.52 -11.80
CA PRO A 95 15.43 -6.21 -11.31
C PRO A 95 15.59 -4.78 -10.80
N GLY A 96 14.93 -3.82 -11.46
CA GLY A 96 14.91 -2.43 -11.05
C GLY A 96 14.17 -2.19 -9.72
N TYR A 97 13.03 -2.85 -9.53
CA TYR A 97 12.28 -2.78 -8.27
C TYR A 97 13.04 -3.44 -7.11
N VAL A 98 13.72 -4.56 -7.35
CA VAL A 98 14.60 -5.21 -6.36
C VAL A 98 15.68 -4.23 -5.90
N ARG A 99 16.40 -3.59 -6.83
CA ARG A 99 17.42 -2.58 -6.49
C ARG A 99 16.84 -1.36 -5.77
N LEU A 100 15.65 -0.91 -6.15
CA LEU A 100 14.97 0.20 -5.47
C LEU A 100 14.72 -0.16 -4.00
N ARG A 101 14.17 -1.35 -3.73
CA ARG A 101 13.88 -1.83 -2.35
C ARG A 101 15.12 -1.95 -1.47
N GLU A 102 16.27 -2.28 -2.06
CA GLU A 102 17.54 -2.38 -1.34
C GLU A 102 18.09 -1.00 -0.93
N THR A 103 17.72 0.06 -1.65
CA THR A 103 18.34 1.39 -1.52
C THR A 103 17.40 2.46 -1.00
N CYS A 104 16.09 2.24 -1.08
CA CYS A 104 15.06 3.23 -0.79
C CYS A 104 13.87 2.56 -0.08
N PRO A 105 13.46 3.04 1.11
CA PRO A 105 12.19 2.62 1.69
C PRO A 105 11.02 3.01 0.79
N ILE A 106 10.02 2.14 0.77
CA ILE A 106 8.83 2.29 -0.07
C ILE A 106 7.60 2.37 0.84
N LEU A 107 6.74 3.36 0.60
CA LEU A 107 5.37 3.37 1.11
C LEU A 107 4.43 3.15 -0.09
N ALA A 108 3.35 2.40 0.12
CA ALA A 108 2.44 2.03 -0.95
C ALA A 108 0.97 2.16 -0.55
N THR A 109 0.16 2.69 -1.47
CA THR A 109 -1.29 2.45 -1.55
C THR A 109 -1.57 1.72 -2.87
N TRP A 110 -2.81 1.33 -3.12
CA TRP A 110 -3.24 0.68 -4.35
C TRP A 110 -4.07 1.60 -5.24
N ASP A 111 -4.33 1.14 -6.46
CA ASP A 111 -5.51 1.55 -7.21
C ASP A 111 -6.38 0.33 -7.60
N ASP A 112 -7.30 0.44 -8.55
CA ASP A 112 -8.27 -0.64 -8.86
C ASP A 112 -7.61 -1.94 -9.33
N HIS A 113 -6.53 -1.84 -10.08
CA HIS A 113 -5.87 -3.02 -10.61
C HIS A 113 -5.18 -3.85 -9.52
N ASP A 114 -4.59 -3.24 -8.48
CA ASP A 114 -4.11 -4.00 -7.31
C ASP A 114 -5.26 -4.38 -6.36
N PHE A 115 -6.32 -3.56 -6.31
CA PHE A 115 -7.53 -3.85 -5.56
C PHE A 115 -8.21 -5.13 -6.08
N GLY A 116 -8.09 -5.39 -7.38
CA GLY A 116 -8.41 -6.66 -8.02
C GLY A 116 -9.53 -6.57 -9.04
N LYS A 117 -10.01 -5.37 -9.39
CA LYS A 117 -10.99 -5.16 -10.46
C LYS A 117 -11.06 -3.69 -10.85
N ASP A 118 -10.79 -3.43 -12.13
CA ASP A 118 -11.02 -2.15 -12.82
C ASP A 118 -12.27 -1.41 -12.31
N ASP A 119 -12.07 -0.15 -11.90
CA ASP A 119 -13.08 0.76 -11.40
C ASP A 119 -13.96 0.26 -10.23
N ALA A 120 -13.57 -0.79 -9.53
CA ALA A 120 -14.38 -1.35 -8.45
C ALA A 120 -14.18 -0.63 -7.12
N GLY A 121 -15.24 -0.58 -6.32
CA GLY A 121 -15.22 -0.07 -4.96
C GLY A 121 -15.76 -1.09 -3.94
N VAL A 122 -16.67 -0.64 -3.08
CA VAL A 122 -17.26 -1.44 -1.99
C VAL A 122 -17.87 -2.76 -2.44
N GLU A 123 -18.34 -2.84 -3.68
CA GLU A 123 -19.00 -3.99 -4.30
C GLU A 123 -18.05 -5.13 -4.65
N PHE A 124 -16.73 -4.91 -4.62
CA PHE A 124 -15.76 -5.95 -4.90
C PHE A 124 -15.67 -6.96 -3.75
N SER A 125 -16.02 -8.21 -4.03
CA SER A 125 -16.16 -9.26 -3.00
C SER A 125 -14.84 -9.70 -2.38
N ALA A 126 -13.72 -9.63 -3.12
CA ALA A 126 -12.42 -10.11 -2.67
C ALA A 126 -11.53 -8.99 -2.08
N LYS A 127 -12.08 -7.80 -1.77
CA LYS A 127 -11.30 -6.64 -1.31
C LYS A 127 -10.48 -6.90 -0.03
N ARG A 128 -11.00 -7.73 0.89
CA ARG A 128 -10.30 -8.07 2.14
C ARG A 128 -9.12 -9.00 1.86
N GLU A 129 -9.27 -9.92 0.92
CA GLU A 129 -8.22 -10.82 0.46
C GLU A 129 -7.15 -10.06 -0.32
N SER A 130 -7.54 -9.14 -1.22
CA SER A 130 -6.60 -8.24 -1.90
C SER A 130 -5.81 -7.38 -0.90
N GLN A 131 -6.48 -6.84 0.14
CA GLN A 131 -5.83 -6.11 1.23
C GLN A 131 -4.71 -6.93 1.86
N ARG A 132 -5.01 -8.20 2.19
CA ARG A 132 -4.03 -9.10 2.79
C ARG A 132 -2.89 -9.42 1.82
N ALA A 133 -3.17 -9.62 0.54
CA ALA A 133 -2.15 -9.87 -0.48
C ALA A 133 -1.16 -8.70 -0.58
N MET A 134 -1.67 -7.48 -0.71
CA MET A 134 -0.85 -6.26 -0.73
C MET A 134 -0.02 -6.12 0.55
N GLN A 135 -0.65 -6.25 1.72
CA GLN A 135 0.03 -6.14 3.01
C GLN A 135 1.12 -7.21 3.19
N ASN A 136 0.92 -8.42 2.67
CA ASN A 136 1.93 -9.48 2.69
C ASN A 136 3.10 -9.14 1.76
N PHE A 137 2.83 -8.66 0.56
CA PHE A 137 3.88 -8.28 -0.41
C PHE A 137 4.78 -7.15 0.12
N PHE A 138 4.18 -6.10 0.67
CA PHE A 138 4.91 -4.97 1.26
C PHE A 138 5.43 -5.26 2.69
N GLY A 139 5.28 -6.49 3.19
CA GLY A 139 5.87 -6.90 4.46
C GLY A 139 5.30 -6.20 5.69
N VAL A 140 4.03 -5.79 5.65
CA VAL A 140 3.35 -5.16 6.80
C VAL A 140 3.36 -6.15 7.98
N PRO A 141 3.90 -5.79 9.16
CA PRO A 141 3.98 -6.70 10.30
C PRO A 141 2.63 -7.29 10.70
N THR A 142 2.60 -8.55 11.17
CA THR A 142 1.36 -9.26 11.53
C THR A 142 0.58 -8.58 12.67
N ASN A 143 1.27 -7.89 13.56
CA ASN A 143 0.71 -7.12 14.66
C ASN A 143 0.46 -5.63 14.33
N SER A 144 0.69 -5.20 13.09
CA SER A 144 0.49 -3.81 12.68
C SER A 144 -0.99 -3.41 12.80
N PRO A 145 -1.32 -2.20 13.31
CA PRO A 145 -2.68 -1.65 13.26
C PRO A 145 -3.27 -1.62 11.84
N LEU A 146 -2.43 -1.53 10.80
CA LEU A 146 -2.86 -1.60 9.41
C LEU A 146 -3.55 -2.93 9.06
N ARG A 147 -3.21 -4.03 9.74
CA ARG A 147 -3.86 -5.34 9.56
C ARG A 147 -5.15 -5.48 10.38
N GLN A 148 -5.44 -4.55 11.27
CA GLN A 148 -6.59 -4.57 12.17
C GLN A 148 -7.73 -3.66 11.69
N ARG A 149 -7.53 -2.94 10.59
CA ARG A 149 -8.53 -2.06 9.98
C ARG A 149 -8.80 -2.42 8.53
N GLU A 150 -9.95 -1.98 8.06
CA GLU A 150 -10.32 -2.04 6.65
C GLU A 150 -9.58 -0.95 5.86
N GLY A 151 -9.18 -1.27 4.63
CA GLY A 151 -8.40 -0.39 3.76
C GLY A 151 -6.90 -0.37 4.02
N VAL A 152 -6.13 0.18 3.07
CA VAL A 152 -4.65 0.22 3.08
C VAL A 152 -4.08 1.61 3.33
N TYR A 153 -4.91 2.59 3.68
CA TYR A 153 -4.45 3.94 4.02
C TYR A 153 -3.41 3.92 5.16
N ASP A 154 -2.43 4.82 5.13
CA ASP A 154 -1.36 4.94 6.14
C ASP A 154 -0.83 6.37 6.18
N ALA A 155 -0.13 6.75 7.26
CA ALA A 155 0.56 8.03 7.34
C ALA A 155 1.89 7.90 8.08
N ARG A 156 2.88 8.67 7.64
CA ARG A 156 4.22 8.75 8.26
C ARG A 156 4.66 10.20 8.36
N VAL A 157 5.38 10.53 9.43
CA VAL A 157 6.03 11.83 9.62
C VAL A 157 7.54 11.62 9.70
N TYR A 158 8.28 12.44 8.96
CA TYR A 158 9.73 12.42 8.89
C TYR A 158 10.31 13.80 9.19
N GLY A 159 11.48 13.86 9.79
CA GLY A 159 12.23 15.08 10.05
C GLY A 159 11.97 15.71 11.42
N PRO A 160 12.88 16.58 11.87
CA PRO A 160 12.74 17.32 13.12
C PRO A 160 11.72 18.47 12.96
N PRO A 161 11.23 19.07 14.07
CA PRO A 161 10.44 20.31 14.02
C PRO A 161 11.06 21.38 13.11
N GLY A 162 10.24 22.04 12.29
CA GLY A 162 10.68 23.06 11.31
C GLY A 162 11.14 22.47 9.96
N ARG A 163 11.23 21.15 9.85
CA ARG A 163 11.53 20.40 8.61
C ARG A 163 10.70 19.11 8.51
N ARG A 164 9.52 19.06 9.13
CA ARG A 164 8.65 17.89 9.17
C ARG A 164 7.93 17.70 7.84
N VAL A 165 8.11 16.54 7.23
CA VAL A 165 7.33 16.08 6.09
C VAL A 165 6.34 15.02 6.56
N GLN A 166 5.05 15.25 6.36
CA GLN A 166 4.03 14.22 6.54
C GLN A 166 3.61 13.65 5.19
N VAL A 167 3.66 12.33 5.07
CA VAL A 167 3.12 11.57 3.95
C VAL A 167 1.83 10.91 4.42
N ILE A 168 0.74 11.13 3.70
CA ILE A 168 -0.57 10.55 3.94
C ILE A 168 -0.96 9.78 2.68
N LEU A 169 -1.09 8.47 2.79
CA LEU A 169 -1.58 7.60 1.74
C LEU A 169 -3.07 7.35 1.94
N LEU A 170 -3.88 7.75 0.96
CA LEU A 170 -5.30 7.44 0.93
C LEU A 170 -5.53 6.09 0.23
N ASP A 171 -6.50 5.35 0.73
CA ASP A 171 -7.21 4.31 0.00
C ASP A 171 -8.48 4.93 -0.60
N THR A 172 -8.61 4.94 -1.91
CA THR A 172 -9.81 5.47 -2.61
C THR A 172 -10.62 4.38 -3.28
N ARG A 173 -10.44 3.11 -2.88
CA ARG A 173 -11.15 1.94 -3.43
C ARG A 173 -12.00 1.24 -2.38
N TYR A 174 -11.43 0.86 -1.23
CA TYR A 174 -12.05 -0.08 -0.29
C TYR A 174 -13.47 0.31 0.17
N PHE A 175 -13.66 1.62 0.38
CA PHE A 175 -14.89 2.23 0.87
C PHE A 175 -15.66 2.98 -0.22
N ARG A 176 -15.11 3.10 -1.43
CA ARG A 176 -15.71 3.93 -2.46
C ARG A 176 -17.01 3.31 -2.94
N THR A 177 -18.09 4.09 -2.93
CA THR A 177 -19.36 3.65 -3.51
C THR A 177 -19.26 3.44 -5.02
N VAL A 178 -20.13 2.59 -5.58
CA VAL A 178 -20.14 2.26 -7.01
C VAL A 178 -20.18 3.52 -7.87
N LEU A 179 -19.35 3.60 -8.91
CA LEU A 179 -19.37 4.73 -9.85
C LEU A 179 -20.67 4.78 -10.64
N ARG A 180 -21.25 5.99 -10.74
CA ARG A 180 -22.44 6.22 -11.56
C ARG A 180 -22.07 6.25 -13.04
N LYS A 181 -22.65 5.33 -13.81
CA LYS A 181 -22.50 5.30 -15.27
C LYS A 181 -23.32 6.41 -15.92
N ALA A 182 -22.76 7.06 -16.93
CA ALA A 182 -23.49 8.00 -17.79
C ALA A 182 -24.53 7.25 -18.64
N THR A 183 -25.72 7.83 -18.80
CA THR A 183 -26.78 7.33 -19.68
C THR A 183 -26.40 7.52 -21.14
N ASP A 184 -25.92 8.72 -21.47
CA ASP A 184 -25.52 9.11 -22.82
C ASP A 184 -24.01 9.14 -22.92
N ARG A 185 -23.44 8.05 -23.47
CA ARG A 185 -21.99 7.90 -23.59
C ARG A 185 -21.46 8.76 -24.73
N VAL A 186 -20.68 9.78 -24.39
CA VAL A 186 -19.87 10.51 -25.36
C VAL A 186 -18.61 9.70 -25.65
N LYS A 187 -18.34 9.42 -26.93
CA LYS A 187 -17.15 8.69 -27.36
C LYS A 187 -15.89 9.39 -26.84
N ASN A 188 -14.95 8.60 -26.30
CA ASN A 188 -13.67 9.06 -25.73
C ASN A 188 -13.78 9.98 -24.49
N PHE A 189 -14.98 10.18 -23.95
CA PHE A 189 -15.15 10.97 -22.73
C PHE A 189 -14.99 10.12 -21.46
N GLY A 190 -15.25 8.81 -21.54
CA GLY A 190 -15.26 7.91 -20.39
C GLY A 190 -16.69 7.58 -19.94
N PRO A 191 -16.89 6.50 -19.17
CA PRO A 191 -18.21 5.92 -18.97
C PRO A 191 -19.01 6.50 -17.78
N TYR A 192 -18.40 7.40 -16.99
CA TYR A 192 -18.96 7.86 -15.72
C TYR A 192 -19.44 9.30 -15.75
N THR A 193 -20.40 9.57 -14.86
CA THR A 193 -20.89 10.92 -14.54
C THR A 193 -20.84 11.12 -13.02
N ALA A 194 -21.11 12.33 -12.55
CA ALA A 194 -21.18 12.62 -11.13
C ALA A 194 -22.41 11.99 -10.48
N THR A 195 -22.23 11.37 -9.32
CA THR A 195 -23.35 10.95 -8.47
C THR A 195 -23.92 12.14 -7.71
N ASP A 196 -25.24 12.17 -7.57
CA ASP A 196 -26.01 13.09 -6.75
C ASP A 196 -26.48 12.45 -5.42
N ASP A 197 -26.19 11.16 -5.23
CA ASP A 197 -26.51 10.43 -4.00
C ASP A 197 -25.80 11.04 -2.78
N PRO A 198 -26.54 11.55 -1.78
CA PRO A 198 -25.95 12.15 -0.58
C PRO A 198 -25.22 11.14 0.33
N ALA A 199 -25.47 9.84 0.18
CA ALA A 199 -24.80 8.78 0.94
C ALA A 199 -23.53 8.25 0.26
N ALA A 200 -23.25 8.68 -0.98
CA ALA A 200 -22.07 8.24 -1.70
C ALA A 200 -20.78 8.70 -1.02
N THR A 201 -19.78 7.82 -0.95
CA THR A 201 -18.51 8.09 -0.27
C THR A 201 -17.30 7.60 -1.08
N VAL A 202 -16.15 8.24 -0.90
CA VAL A 202 -14.86 7.76 -1.43
C VAL A 202 -14.05 7.06 -0.34
N LEU A 203 -13.87 7.72 0.81
CA LEU A 203 -13.02 7.22 1.89
C LEU A 203 -13.79 6.43 2.97
N GLY A 204 -15.11 6.60 3.07
CA GLY A 204 -15.89 6.05 4.18
C GLY A 204 -15.59 6.74 5.52
N ASP A 205 -16.48 6.56 6.50
CA ASP A 205 -16.46 7.34 7.74
C ASP A 205 -15.21 7.09 8.60
N ALA A 206 -14.72 5.85 8.63
CA ALA A 206 -13.55 5.48 9.42
C ALA A 206 -12.28 6.19 8.91
N GLN A 207 -12.04 6.16 7.60
CA GLN A 207 -10.88 6.83 7.00
C GLN A 207 -11.03 8.35 7.00
N TRP A 208 -12.25 8.89 6.84
CA TRP A 208 -12.49 10.33 7.00
C TRP A 208 -12.15 10.83 8.41
N SER A 209 -12.55 10.08 9.44
CA SER A 209 -12.25 10.41 10.83
C SER A 209 -10.75 10.33 11.08
N TRP A 210 -10.11 9.25 10.62
CA TRP A 210 -8.66 9.08 10.68
C TRP A 210 -7.91 10.22 9.96
N LEU A 211 -8.35 10.61 8.75
CA LEU A 211 -7.70 11.66 7.96
C LEU A 211 -7.75 13.00 8.70
N ARG A 212 -8.89 13.34 9.33
CA ARG A 212 -8.99 14.54 10.17
C ARG A 212 -7.95 14.55 11.27
N GLU A 213 -7.76 13.44 11.97
CA GLU A 213 -6.73 13.31 13.01
C GLU A 213 -5.31 13.45 12.44
N GLN A 214 -5.03 12.88 11.26
CA GLN A 214 -3.72 13.02 10.62
C GLN A 214 -3.43 14.47 10.21
N LEU A 215 -4.43 15.20 9.70
CA LEU A 215 -4.27 16.59 9.27
C LEU A 215 -4.10 17.58 10.44
N GLN A 216 -4.47 17.17 11.66
CA GLN A 216 -4.20 17.94 12.89
C GLN A 216 -2.74 17.79 13.39
N GLN A 217 -2.00 16.80 12.90
CA GLN A 217 -0.59 16.66 13.26
C GLN A 217 0.24 17.77 12.61
N HIS A 218 1.22 18.27 13.36
CA HIS A 218 2.11 19.32 12.86
C HIS A 218 3.03 18.78 11.75
N ALA A 219 2.96 19.39 10.58
CA ALA A 219 3.85 19.16 9.44
C ALA A 219 4.21 20.51 8.80
N ASP A 220 5.46 20.64 8.35
CA ASP A 220 5.91 21.82 7.60
C ASP A 220 5.64 21.66 6.10
N VAL A 221 5.67 20.41 5.61
CA VAL A 221 5.23 20.00 4.27
C VAL A 221 4.36 18.76 4.38
N ARG A 222 3.27 18.70 3.61
CA ARG A 222 2.35 17.57 3.59
C ARG A 222 2.16 17.05 2.16
N LEU A 223 2.27 15.74 2.00
CA LEU A 223 1.94 15.01 0.78
C LEU A 223 0.70 14.16 1.05
N ILE A 224 -0.41 14.47 0.38
CA ILE A 224 -1.63 13.66 0.41
C ILE A 224 -1.71 12.90 -0.92
N CYS A 225 -1.46 11.59 -0.86
CA CYS A 225 -1.42 10.72 -2.03
C CYS A 225 -2.81 10.09 -2.22
N SER A 226 -3.42 10.38 -3.37
CA SER A 226 -4.66 9.77 -3.86
C SER A 226 -4.33 8.95 -5.09
N SER A 227 -4.86 7.74 -5.22
CA SER A 227 -4.64 6.91 -6.40
C SER A 227 -5.45 7.39 -7.60
N ILE A 228 -6.61 8.01 -7.36
CA ILE A 228 -7.43 8.65 -8.39
C ILE A 228 -7.24 10.17 -8.44
N GLN A 229 -7.56 10.77 -9.59
CA GLN A 229 -7.34 12.20 -9.85
C GLN A 229 -8.26 13.09 -8.98
N VAL A 230 -7.67 14.05 -8.26
CA VAL A 230 -8.41 14.93 -7.35
C VAL A 230 -8.99 16.15 -8.07
N VAL A 231 -8.16 16.87 -8.82
CA VAL A 231 -8.49 18.19 -9.40
C VAL A 231 -9.41 18.14 -10.62
N PRO A 232 -9.22 17.22 -11.60
CA PRO A 232 -9.97 17.24 -12.85
C PRO A 232 -11.49 17.16 -12.69
N GLU A 233 -12.20 17.71 -13.67
CA GLU A 233 -13.68 17.80 -13.71
C GLU A 233 -14.25 17.44 -15.08
N ASP A 234 -13.43 17.56 -16.11
CA ASP A 234 -13.78 17.75 -17.50
C ASP A 234 -13.93 16.45 -18.30
N HIS A 235 -13.40 15.33 -17.81
CA HIS A 235 -13.58 14.02 -18.44
C HIS A 235 -14.61 13.16 -17.71
N GLY A 236 -15.04 12.05 -18.31
CA GLY A 236 -15.93 11.02 -17.77
C GLY A 236 -15.22 9.75 -17.26
N TRP A 237 -13.88 9.72 -17.24
CA TRP A 237 -13.13 8.70 -16.50
C TRP A 237 -13.18 8.93 -14.98
N GLU A 238 -12.76 7.91 -14.22
CA GLU A 238 -12.77 7.95 -12.77
C GLU A 238 -11.88 9.05 -12.19
N LYS A 239 -12.42 9.73 -11.18
CA LYS A 239 -11.82 10.83 -10.42
C LYS A 239 -12.68 11.16 -9.21
N TRP A 240 -12.16 11.99 -8.32
CA TRP A 240 -12.92 12.51 -7.19
C TRP A 240 -14.20 13.25 -7.59
N MET A 241 -14.22 13.92 -8.75
CA MET A 241 -15.41 14.62 -9.23
C MET A 241 -16.57 13.68 -9.65
N ASN A 242 -16.36 12.36 -9.71
CA ASN A 242 -17.49 11.42 -9.75
C ASN A 242 -18.30 11.42 -8.44
N HIS A 243 -17.69 11.84 -7.33
CA HIS A 243 -18.27 12.00 -6.00
C HIS A 243 -18.10 13.46 -5.50
N PRO A 244 -18.78 14.44 -6.12
CA PRO A 244 -18.49 15.87 -5.93
C PRO A 244 -18.57 16.32 -4.46
N ARG A 245 -19.52 15.77 -3.68
CA ARG A 245 -19.68 16.07 -2.24
C ARG A 245 -18.47 15.64 -1.42
N GLU A 246 -17.86 14.51 -1.75
CA GLU A 246 -16.69 13.97 -1.07
C GLU A 246 -15.42 14.73 -1.45
N ARG A 247 -15.31 15.18 -2.71
CA ARG A 247 -14.23 16.09 -3.12
C ARG A 247 -14.30 17.42 -2.37
N GLU A 248 -15.48 18.00 -2.28
CA GLU A 248 -15.70 19.23 -1.53
C GLU A 248 -15.45 19.02 -0.02
N LYS A 249 -15.76 17.83 0.51
CA LYS A 249 -15.42 17.44 1.88
C LYS A 249 -13.91 17.37 2.10
N LEU A 250 -13.12 16.87 1.13
CA LEU A 250 -11.66 16.87 1.18
C LEU A 250 -11.11 18.30 1.27
N TYR A 251 -11.52 19.18 0.35
CA TYR A 251 -11.07 20.57 0.33
C TYR A 251 -11.44 21.34 1.59
N ARG A 252 -12.68 21.17 2.08
CA ARG A 252 -13.10 21.76 3.35
C ARG A 252 -12.27 21.24 4.51
N LEU A 253 -12.02 19.94 4.59
CA LEU A 253 -11.24 19.36 5.68
C LEU A 253 -9.82 19.95 5.70
N ILE A 254 -9.13 20.00 4.55
CA ILE A 254 -7.78 20.58 4.43
C ILE A 254 -7.77 22.03 4.93
N ARG A 255 -8.73 22.84 4.46
CA ARG A 255 -8.86 24.25 4.86
C ARG A 255 -9.13 24.40 6.36
N ASP A 256 -10.08 23.62 6.89
CA ASP A 256 -10.55 23.75 8.26
C ASP A 256 -9.48 23.29 9.27
N THR A 257 -8.65 22.31 8.91
CA THR A 257 -7.47 21.91 9.71
C THR A 257 -6.27 22.82 9.50
N ARG A 258 -6.33 23.78 8.57
CA ARG A 258 -5.20 24.62 8.14
C ARG A 258 -3.98 23.77 7.76
N ALA A 259 -4.25 22.67 7.06
CA ALA A 259 -3.26 21.66 6.69
C ALA A 259 -2.39 22.08 5.51
#